data_AF-A0A3N5JX04-F1
#
_entry.id   AF-A0A3N5JX04-F1
#
_cell.length_a   1.000
_cell.length_b   1.000
_cell.length_c   1.000
_cell.angle_alpha   90.00
_cell.angle_beta   90.00
_cell.angle_gamma   90.00
#
_symmetry.space_group_name_H-M   'P 1'
#
loop_
_entity.id
_entity.type
_entity.pdbx_description
1 polymer ?
#
loop_
_entity_poly.entity_id
_entity_poly.type
_entity_poly.pdbx_seq_one_letter_code
_entity_poly.pdbx_strand_id
1 'polypeptide(L)' 'MSEAIDVDISPLEFTVDVEQSIDEAFALFTERIGTWWPTQTHSIGEERVAEVVFEPRVGGRLIERLDDRTEYAWA' A
#
# COMPACT_ATOMS: atom_id res chain seq x y z
N MET A 1 -29.96 16.95 -19.74
CA MET A 1 -28.60 17.27 -20.21
C MET A 1 -27.73 17.28 -18.97
N SER A 2 -26.85 16.29 -18.78
CA SER A 2 -25.94 16.28 -17.63
C SER A 2 -24.75 17.16 -17.95
N GLU A 3 -24.43 18.09 -17.06
CA GLU A 3 -23.21 18.87 -17.10
C GLU A 3 -22.02 17.92 -16.88
N ALA A 4 -21.01 17.97 -17.75
CA ALA A 4 -19.79 17.21 -17.56
C ALA A 4 -18.99 17.87 -16.43
N ILE A 5 -18.68 17.10 -15.39
CA ILE A 5 -17.80 17.57 -14.32
C ILE A 5 -16.39 17.63 -14.91
N ASP A 6 -15.83 18.83 -15.01
CA ASP A 6 -14.42 19.05 -15.30
C ASP A 6 -13.63 18.69 -14.04
N VAL A 7 -13.16 17.44 -13.97
CA VAL A 7 -12.36 16.93 -12.85
C VAL A 7 -10.90 17.23 -13.13
N ASP A 8 -10.30 18.06 -12.28
CA ASP A 8 -8.85 18.23 -12.26
C ASP A 8 -8.18 16.91 -11.87
N ILE A 9 -7.37 16.38 -12.78
CA ILE A 9 -6.60 15.14 -12.62
C ILE A 9 -5.14 15.40 -12.23
N SER A 10 -4.81 16.65 -11.88
CA SER A 10 -3.50 16.99 -11.33
C SER A 10 -3.23 16.18 -10.05
N PRO A 11 -1.97 15.84 -9.76
CA PRO A 11 -1.63 15.14 -8.52
C PRO A 11 -2.14 15.89 -7.30
N LEU A 12 -2.76 15.15 -6.40
CA LEU A 12 -3.23 15.67 -5.13
C LEU A 12 -2.10 15.58 -4.10
N GLU A 13 -1.71 16.71 -3.53
CA GLU A 13 -0.62 16.80 -2.55
C GLU A 13 -1.15 17.13 -1.16
N PHE A 14 -0.72 16.37 -0.15
CA PHE A 14 -1.05 16.60 1.25
C PHE A 14 0.19 16.49 2.13
N THR A 15 0.21 17.26 3.22
CA THR A 15 1.27 17.21 4.23
C THR A 15 0.63 17.25 5.61
N VAL A 16 1.10 16.37 6.49
CA VAL A 16 0.64 16.26 7.88
C VAL A 16 1.86 16.04 8.76
N ASP A 17 1.97 16.80 9.85
CA ASP A 17 3.00 16.60 10.87
C ASP A 17 2.54 15.55 11.89
N VAL A 18 3.43 14.62 12.22
CA VAL A 18 3.19 13.55 13.21
C VAL A 18 4.39 13.42 14.14
N GLU A 19 4.14 13.07 15.40
CA GLU A 19 5.18 12.88 16.42
C GLU A 19 5.84 11.51 16.30
N GLN A 20 6.56 11.27 15.20
CA GLN A 20 7.35 10.04 14.99
C GLN A 20 8.76 10.38 14.49
N SER A 21 9.73 9.53 14.84
CA SER A 21 11.04 9.61 14.21
C SER A 21 10.98 9.18 12.74
N ILE A 22 11.94 9.64 11.94
CA ILE A 22 12.07 9.28 10.52
C ILE A 22 12.21 7.77 10.35
N ASP A 23 13.02 7.11 11.18
CA ASP A 23 13.27 5.68 11.09
C ASP A 23 12.00 4.85 11.37
N GLU A 24 11.23 5.24 12.39
CA GLU A 24 9.97 4.56 12.71
C GLU A 24 8.90 4.77 11.64
N ALA A 25 8.83 5.98 11.08
CA ALA A 25 7.93 6.30 9.98
C ALA A 25 8.29 5.47 8.73
N PHE A 26 9.58 5.42 8.37
CA PHE A 26 10.05 4.60 7.25
C PHE A 26 9.69 3.13 7.46
N ALA A 27 10.02 2.55 8.62
CA ALA A 27 9.67 1.17 8.95
C ALA A 27 8.15 0.91 8.96
N LEU A 28 7.32 1.89 9.36
CA LEU A 28 5.86 1.77 9.26
C LEU A 28 5.40 1.58 7.81
N PHE A 29 5.91 2.41 6.91
CA PHE A 29 5.49 2.38 5.51
C PHE A 29 6.10 1.21 4.73
N THR A 30 7.28 0.72 5.08
CA THR A 30 7.98 -0.33 4.31
C THR A 30 7.97 -1.70 4.95
N GLU A 31 8.15 -1.82 6.27
CA GLU A 31 8.24 -3.13 6.94
C GLU A 31 6.90 -3.57 7.53
N ARG A 32 6.02 -2.60 7.82
CA ARG A 32 4.71 -2.82 8.45
C ARG A 32 3.55 -2.44 7.54
N ILE A 33 3.73 -2.48 6.22
CA ILE A 33 2.69 -2.09 5.24
C ILE A 33 1.35 -2.79 5.48
N GLY A 34 1.36 -4.07 5.87
CA GLY A 34 0.15 -4.83 6.19
C GLY A 34 -0.69 -4.28 7.35
N THR A 35 -0.15 -3.38 8.19
CA THR A 35 -0.91 -2.80 9.32
C THR A 35 -1.79 -1.63 8.91
N TRP A 36 -1.58 -1.03 7.75
CA TRP A 36 -2.32 0.15 7.29
C TRP A 36 -2.84 0.03 5.87
N TRP A 37 -2.28 -0.85 5.03
CA TRP A 37 -2.84 -1.15 3.72
C TRP A 37 -4.19 -1.88 3.87
N PRO A 38 -5.26 -1.44 3.18
CA PRO A 38 -6.58 -2.02 3.33
C PRO A 38 -6.73 -3.31 2.51
N THR A 39 -6.06 -4.38 2.93
CA THR A 39 -5.96 -5.67 2.21
C THR A 39 -7.32 -6.23 1.78
N GLN A 40 -8.35 -6.11 2.62
CA GLN A 40 -9.70 -6.60 2.33
C GLN A 40 -10.34 -5.97 1.07
N THR A 41 -9.88 -4.79 0.65
CA THR A 41 -10.49 -4.05 -0.48
C THR A 41 -9.50 -3.69 -1.59
N HIS A 42 -8.20 -3.69 -1.31
CA HIS A 42 -7.15 -3.23 -2.23
C HIS A 42 -6.00 -4.23 -2.38
N SER A 43 -6.25 -5.52 -2.15
CA SER A 43 -5.29 -6.61 -2.39
C SER A 43 -5.93 -7.71 -3.24
N ILE A 44 -5.10 -8.51 -3.92
CA ILE A 44 -5.56 -9.56 -4.85
C ILE A 44 -6.18 -10.74 -4.07
N GLY A 45 -5.61 -11.08 -2.91
CA GLY A 45 -6.04 -12.15 -2.03
C GLY A 45 -7.04 -11.73 -0.96
N GLU A 46 -7.41 -10.44 -0.91
CA GLU A 46 -8.44 -9.89 -0.01
C GLU A 46 -8.29 -10.37 1.46
N GLU A 47 -9.32 -11.03 2.00
CA GLU A 47 -9.36 -11.56 3.38
C GLU A 47 -8.30 -12.65 3.65
N ARG A 48 -7.74 -13.25 2.60
CA ARG A 48 -6.75 -14.33 2.72
C ARG A 48 -5.33 -13.82 2.85
N VAL A 49 -5.09 -12.51 2.64
CA VAL A 49 -3.76 -11.92 2.76
C VAL A 49 -3.29 -12.00 4.23
N ALA A 50 -2.23 -12.76 4.45
CA ALA A 50 -1.57 -12.89 5.75
C ALA A 50 -0.51 -11.81 5.95
N GLU A 51 0.20 -11.43 4.89
CA GLU A 51 1.22 -10.38 4.92
C GLU A 51 1.38 -9.69 3.57
N VAL A 52 1.84 -8.43 3.61
CA VAL A 52 2.26 -7.65 2.45
C VAL A 52 3.72 -7.23 2.68
N VAL A 53 4.58 -7.46 1.69
CA VAL A 53 6.03 -7.40 1.85
C VAL A 53 6.67 -6.65 0.68
N PHE A 54 7.51 -5.66 1.00
CA PHE A 54 8.50 -5.13 0.07
C PHE A 54 9.78 -5.97 0.11
N GLU A 55 10.33 -6.30 -1.06
CA GLU A 55 11.72 -6.74 -1.14
C GLU A 55 12.65 -5.52 -1.00
N PRO A 56 13.51 -5.42 0.03
CA PRO A 56 14.21 -4.17 0.40
C PRO A 56 15.46 -3.94 -0.46
N ARG A 57 15.25 -3.80 -1.77
CA ARG A 57 16.28 -3.50 -2.77
C ARG A 57 15.66 -2.74 -3.93
N VAL A 58 16.49 -2.01 -4.68
CA VAL A 58 16.08 -1.41 -5.94
C VAL A 58 15.61 -2.50 -6.91
N GLY A 59 14.46 -2.27 -7.55
CA GLY A 59 13.79 -3.28 -8.39
C GLY A 59 13.24 -4.46 -7.60
N GLY A 60 13.09 -4.34 -6.28
CA GLY A 60 12.36 -5.28 -5.44
C GLY A 60 10.87 -5.24 -5.74
N ARG A 61 10.21 -6.38 -5.54
CA ARG A 61 8.76 -6.51 -5.74
C ARG A 61 8.00 -6.11 -4.48
N LEU A 62 6.75 -5.69 -4.69
CA LEU A 62 5.73 -5.63 -3.65
C LEU A 62 4.83 -6.86 -3.83
N ILE A 63 4.85 -7.74 -2.83
CA ILE A 63 4.14 -9.01 -2.85
C ILE A 63 3.16 -9.08 -1.68
N GLU A 64 2.07 -9.80 -1.89
CA GLU A 64 1.21 -10.29 -0.82
C GLU A 64 1.37 -11.80 -0.71
N ARG A 65 1.39 -12.29 0.53
CA ARG A 65 1.38 -13.73 0.82
C ARG A 65 0.06 -14.08 1.49
N LEU A 66 -0.59 -15.12 0.98
CA LEU A 66 -1.83 -15.63 1.53
C LEU A 66 -1.57 -16.62 2.67
N ASP A 67 -2.63 -16.95 3.41
CA ASP A 67 -2.63 -17.95 4.48
C ASP A 67 -2.05 -19.32 4.10
N ASP A 68 -2.21 -19.73 2.83
CA ASP A 68 -1.70 -20.97 2.25
C ASP A 68 -0.28 -20.86 1.66
N ARG A 69 0.38 -19.71 1.85
CA ARG A 69 1.70 -19.35 1.29
C ARG A 69 1.72 -19.10 -0.21
N THR A 70 0.57 -19.00 -0.86
CA THR A 70 0.50 -18.47 -2.23
C THR A 70 0.98 -17.02 -2.22
N GLU A 71 1.81 -16.67 -3.21
CA GLU A 71 2.29 -15.29 -3.39
C GLU A 71 1.68 -14.67 -4.64
N TYR A 72 1.23 -13.43 -4.53
CA TYR A 72 0.91 -12.58 -5.68
C TYR A 72 1.81 -11.34 -5.67
N ALA A 73 2.33 -10.99 -6.84
CA ALA A 73 3.01 -9.71 -7.03
C ALA A 73 1.98 -8.67 -7.51
N TRP A 74 2.06 -7.46 -6.97
CA TRP A 74 1.20 -6.36 -7.41
C TRP A 74 1.65 -5.78 -8.77
N ALA A 75 2.87 -6.09 -9.21
CA ALA A 75 3.46 -5.72 -10.50
C ALA A 75 4.44 -6.79 -11.00
#